data_AF-A0A943Q6H9-F1
#
_entry.id   AF-A0A943Q6H9-F1
#
_cell.length_a   1.000
_cell.length_b   1.000
_cell.length_c   1.000
_cell.angle_alpha   90.00
_cell.angle_beta   90.00
_cell.angle_gamma   90.00
#
_symmetry.space_group_name_H-M   'P 1'
#
loop_
_entity.id
_entity.type
_entity.pdbx_description
1 polymer ?
#
loop_
_entity_poly.entity_id
_entity_poly.type
_entity_poly.pdbx_seq_one_letter_code
_entity_poly.pdbx_strand_id
1 'polypeptide(L)'
;MPNWSEASMAVFLPTKNADKFLDLFLAGDAEIDKNKKEFFSRTFIISKDKEIKDDMALLKIEFESAWSIYSCMMKEENDKNKNCLTLKEAIDKYEVERIVIKAIETGISFEESIVYDRKFYNDISYQSRELYLDPANEYLN
;
A
#
# COMPACT_ATOMS: atom_id res chain seq x y z
N MET A 1 -1.57 -1.87 -21.71
CA MET A 1 -2.10 -2.43 -20.46
C MET A 1 -1.81 -1.43 -19.35
N PRO A 2 -2.65 -1.27 -18.32
CA PRO A 2 -2.19 -0.61 -17.11
C PRO A 2 -0.97 -1.38 -16.61
N ASN A 3 0.12 -0.68 -16.32
CA ASN A 3 1.28 -1.27 -15.66
C ASN A 3 0.85 -1.52 -14.21
N TRP A 4 0.89 -2.76 -13.75
CA TRP A 4 0.52 -3.14 -12.39
C TRP A 4 1.78 -3.46 -11.63
N SER A 5 1.88 -2.93 -10.42
CA SER A 5 2.92 -3.33 -9.48
C SER A 5 2.36 -4.41 -8.55
N GLU A 6 3.10 -5.51 -8.45
CA GLU A 6 2.83 -6.57 -7.48
C GLU A 6 3.51 -6.20 -6.17
N ALA A 7 2.77 -6.26 -5.06
CA ALA A 7 3.25 -5.77 -3.78
C ALA A 7 2.90 -6.69 -2.60
N SER A 8 3.85 -6.79 -1.68
CA SER A 8 3.71 -7.48 -0.40
C SER A 8 3.79 -6.46 0.73
N MET A 9 2.87 -6.55 1.69
CA MET A 9 2.80 -5.67 2.85
C MET A 9 2.71 -6.47 4.14
N ALA A 10 3.49 -6.05 5.13
CA ALA A 10 3.33 -6.45 6.52
C ALA A 10 2.88 -5.26 7.36
N VAL A 11 1.77 -5.39 8.10
CA VAL A 11 1.20 -4.35 8.97
C VAL A 11 1.05 -4.89 10.38
N PHE A 12 1.62 -4.16 11.35
CA PHE A 12 1.46 -4.46 12.77
C PHE A 12 0.60 -3.39 13.43
N LEU A 13 -0.55 -3.78 13.99
CA LEU A 13 -1.56 -2.87 14.52
C LEU A 13 -2.44 -3.55 15.58
N PRO A 14 -3.23 -2.80 16.37
CA PRO A 14 -4.18 -3.38 17.32
C PRO A 14 -5.20 -4.30 16.66
N THR A 15 -5.48 -5.45 17.27
CA THR A 15 -6.40 -6.48 16.74
C THR A 15 -7.80 -5.92 16.43
N LYS A 16 -8.28 -4.96 17.22
CA LYS A 16 -9.58 -4.27 17.01
C LYS A 16 -9.69 -3.52 15.66
N ASN A 17 -8.56 -3.22 15.02
CA ASN A 17 -8.48 -2.46 13.77
C ASN A 17 -8.09 -3.34 12.58
N ALA A 18 -7.63 -4.57 12.80
CA ALA A 18 -7.11 -5.47 11.77
C ALA A 18 -8.08 -5.68 10.59
N ASP A 19 -9.32 -6.07 10.86
CA ASP A 19 -10.29 -6.34 9.80
C ASP A 19 -10.74 -5.06 9.06
N LYS A 20 -10.73 -3.92 9.75
CA LYS A 20 -11.05 -2.61 9.14
C LYS A 20 -9.93 -2.12 8.23
N PHE A 21 -8.68 -2.38 8.61
CA PHE A 21 -7.52 -2.07 7.76
C PHE A 21 -7.51 -2.94 6.51
N LEU A 22 -7.83 -4.24 6.64
CA LEU A 22 -7.97 -5.13 5.49
C LEU A 22 -9.08 -4.70 4.52
N ASP A 23 -10.15 -4.08 5.03
CA ASP A 23 -11.25 -3.58 4.20
C ASP A 23 -10.86 -2.40 3.30
N LEU A 24 -9.70 -1.77 3.53
CA LEU A 24 -9.21 -0.68 2.67
C LEU A 24 -8.79 -1.14 1.26
N PHE A 25 -8.53 -2.43 1.06
CA PHE A 25 -8.11 -2.96 -0.24
C PHE A 25 -9.31 -3.35 -1.09
N LEU A 26 -9.34 -2.96 -2.35
CA LEU A 26 -10.43 -3.29 -3.27
C LEU A 26 -10.47 -4.79 -3.56
N ALA A 27 -11.67 -5.35 -3.75
CA ALA A 27 -11.86 -6.74 -4.11
C ALA A 27 -11.71 -7.00 -5.61
N GLY A 28 -11.73 -5.93 -6.44
CA GLY A 28 -11.73 -6.06 -7.90
C GLY A 28 -13.11 -6.40 -8.47
N ASP A 29 -14.14 -6.30 -7.64
CA ASP A 29 -15.53 -6.56 -7.99
C ASP A 29 -16.35 -5.29 -7.73
N ALA A 30 -16.97 -4.75 -8.77
CA ALA A 30 -17.68 -3.48 -8.71
C ALA A 30 -18.89 -3.49 -7.74
N GLU A 31 -19.55 -4.63 -7.56
CA GLU A 31 -20.70 -4.76 -6.67
C GLU A 31 -20.28 -4.81 -5.19
N ILE A 32 -19.11 -5.39 -4.92
CA ILE A 32 -18.48 -5.37 -3.59
C ILE A 32 -17.93 -3.98 -3.30
N ASP A 33 -17.15 -3.43 -4.24
CA ASP A 33 -16.37 -2.22 -4.02
C ASP A 33 -17.22 -0.94 -3.97
N LYS A 34 -18.38 -0.89 -4.64
CA LYS A 34 -19.28 0.29 -4.61
C LYS A 34 -19.79 0.65 -3.21
N ASN A 35 -19.79 -0.30 -2.28
CA ASN A 35 -20.28 -0.10 -0.92
C ASN A 35 -19.17 0.32 0.06
N LYS A 36 -17.91 0.38 -0.40
CA LYS A 36 -16.79 0.74 0.45
C LYS A 36 -16.82 2.23 0.80
N LYS A 37 -16.76 2.49 2.11
CA LYS A 37 -16.72 3.85 2.64
C LYS A 37 -15.35 4.47 2.46
N GLU A 38 -14.30 3.67 2.62
CA GLU A 38 -12.91 4.09 2.58
C GLU A 38 -12.08 2.99 1.93
N PHE A 39 -11.11 3.38 1.12
CA PHE A 39 -10.23 2.44 0.42
C PHE A 39 -8.93 3.12 -0.03
N PHE A 40 -7.90 2.31 -0.33
CA PHE A 40 -6.72 2.76 -1.04
C PHE A 40 -7.01 2.85 -2.54
N SER A 41 -6.56 3.93 -3.19
CA SER A 41 -6.85 4.13 -4.61
C SER A 41 -6.24 3.01 -5.44
N ARG A 42 -7.06 2.36 -6.28
CA ARG A 42 -6.63 1.39 -7.32
C ARG A 42 -5.67 0.32 -6.77
N THR A 43 -5.95 -0.14 -5.56
CA THR A 43 -5.17 -1.13 -4.82
C THR A 43 -6.05 -2.35 -4.55
N PHE A 44 -5.70 -3.49 -5.14
CA PHE A 44 -6.56 -4.67 -5.19
C PHE A 44 -5.94 -5.83 -4.43
N ILE A 45 -6.67 -6.41 -3.49
CA ILE A 45 -6.15 -7.50 -2.68
C ILE A 45 -6.07 -8.80 -3.48
N ILE A 46 -4.94 -9.50 -3.38
CA ILE A 46 -4.74 -10.84 -3.96
C ILE A 46 -4.92 -11.88 -2.86
N SER A 47 -4.19 -11.72 -1.76
CA SER A 47 -4.24 -12.64 -0.64
C SER A 47 -3.93 -11.94 0.68
N LYS A 48 -4.34 -12.60 1.78
CA LYS A 48 -4.10 -12.09 3.13
C LYS A 48 -3.93 -13.23 4.12
N ASP A 49 -3.06 -12.97 5.08
CA ASP A 49 -2.88 -13.77 6.28
C ASP A 49 -2.91 -12.87 7.50
N LYS A 50 -3.37 -13.41 8.64
CA LYS A 50 -3.55 -12.66 9.88
C LYS A 50 -3.10 -13.52 11.06
N GLU A 51 -2.04 -13.07 11.70
CA GLU A 51 -1.56 -13.64 12.97
C GLU A 51 -1.96 -12.71 14.11
N ILE A 52 -2.51 -13.27 15.19
CA ILE A 52 -2.90 -12.51 16.38
C ILE A 52 -2.05 -12.98 17.54
N LYS A 53 -1.50 -12.01 18.28
CA LYS A 53 -0.80 -12.23 19.53
C LYS A 53 -1.18 -11.13 20.51
N ASP A 54 -1.73 -11.54 21.64
CA ASP A 54 -2.25 -10.64 22.67
C ASP A 54 -3.31 -9.68 22.07
N ASP A 55 -3.16 -8.37 22.23
CA ASP A 55 -4.03 -7.33 21.67
C ASP A 55 -3.57 -6.78 20.31
N MET A 56 -2.56 -7.42 19.71
CA MET A 56 -1.94 -7.01 18.46
C MET A 56 -2.14 -8.04 17.34
N ALA A 57 -2.23 -7.54 16.11
CA ALA A 57 -2.31 -8.33 14.89
C ALA A 57 -1.14 -8.00 13.96
N LEU A 58 -0.59 -9.03 13.33
CA LEU A 58 0.27 -8.93 12.17
C LEU A 58 -0.53 -9.36 10.94
N LEU A 59 -0.76 -8.42 10.03
CA LEU A 59 -1.33 -8.68 8.72
C LEU A 59 -0.20 -8.87 7.71
N LYS A 60 -0.31 -9.91 6.88
CA LYS A 60 0.50 -10.09 5.68
C LYS A 60 -0.43 -10.03 4.48
N ILE A 61 -0.18 -9.13 3.55
CA ILE A 61 -1.11 -8.78 2.48
C ILE A 61 -0.35 -8.78 1.16
N GLU A 62 -0.82 -9.56 0.20
CA GLU A 62 -0.38 -9.49 -1.19
C GLU A 62 -1.45 -8.73 -1.98
N PHE A 63 -1.04 -7.76 -2.79
CA PHE A 63 -1.95 -6.89 -3.52
C PHE A 63 -1.31 -6.38 -4.81
N GLU A 64 -2.15 -5.92 -5.74
CA GLU A 64 -1.73 -5.21 -6.94
C GLU A 64 -2.05 -3.72 -6.79
N SER A 65 -1.19 -2.86 -7.31
CA SER A 65 -1.48 -1.42 -7.38
C SER A 65 -1.25 -0.88 -8.79
N ALA A 66 -2.17 -0.03 -9.24
CA ALA A 66 -2.10 0.55 -10.59
C ALA A 66 -0.95 1.56 -10.67
N TRP A 67 -0.01 1.29 -11.58
CA TRP A 67 1.25 2.00 -11.80
C TRP A 67 2.25 1.87 -10.66
N SER A 68 1.93 2.34 -9.45
CA SER A 68 2.90 2.36 -8.36
C SER A 68 2.23 2.48 -7.00
N ILE A 69 2.84 1.91 -5.96
CA ILE A 69 2.33 2.02 -4.58
C ILE A 69 2.35 3.48 -4.11
N TYR A 70 3.30 4.28 -4.61
CA TYR A 70 3.32 5.72 -4.35
C TYR A 70 2.06 6.41 -4.88
N SER A 71 1.67 6.13 -6.13
CA SER A 71 0.52 6.77 -6.75
C SER A 71 -0.82 6.34 -6.13
N CYS A 72 -0.86 5.15 -5.56
CA CYS A 72 -2.06 4.53 -4.99
C CYS A 72 -2.25 4.85 -3.50
N MET A 73 -1.16 5.01 -2.75
CA MET A 73 -1.21 5.11 -1.28
C MET A 73 -0.55 6.36 -0.71
N MET A 74 0.39 6.99 -1.40
CA MET A 74 1.12 8.16 -0.87
C MET A 74 0.59 9.49 -1.42
N LYS A 75 0.07 9.47 -2.65
CA LYS A 75 -0.44 10.67 -3.31
C LYS A 75 -1.90 10.89 -2.97
N GLU A 76 -2.24 12.11 -2.56
CA GLU A 76 -3.64 12.52 -2.44
C GLU A 76 -4.32 12.45 -3.82
N GLU A 77 -5.42 11.71 -3.90
CA GLU A 77 -6.30 11.75 -5.07
C GLU A 77 -6.95 13.13 -5.12
N ASN A 78 -6.96 13.78 -6.30
CA ASN A 78 -7.70 15.03 -6.50
C ASN A 78 -9.17 14.84 -6.08
N ASP A 79 -9.81 15.90 -5.56
CA ASP A 79 -11.17 16.05 -4.94
C ASP A 79 -12.36 15.17 -5.44
N LYS A 80 -12.21 14.43 -6.54
CA LYS A 80 -13.21 13.57 -7.14
C LYS A 80 -13.49 12.27 -6.36
N ASN A 81 -12.58 11.80 -5.50
CA ASN A 81 -12.76 10.58 -4.70
C ASN A 81 -12.51 10.83 -3.21
N LYS A 82 -13.50 11.42 -2.53
CA LYS A 82 -13.45 11.74 -1.09
C LYS A 82 -13.30 10.53 -0.15
N ASN A 83 -13.41 9.32 -0.69
CA ASN A 83 -13.33 8.07 0.06
C ASN A 83 -11.94 7.41 -0.04
N CYS A 84 -11.04 7.94 -0.87
CA CYS A 84 -9.67 7.44 -0.97
C CYS A 84 -8.85 7.91 0.24
N LEU A 85 -8.29 6.97 1.00
CA LEU A 85 -7.34 7.28 2.07
C LEU A 85 -5.91 7.17 1.55
N THR A 86 -5.06 8.07 2.02
CA THR A 86 -3.61 7.91 1.98
C THR A 86 -3.17 6.89 3.05
N LEU A 87 -1.97 6.33 2.87
CA LEU A 87 -1.36 5.44 3.85
C LEU A 87 -1.14 6.14 5.19
N LYS A 88 -0.83 7.43 5.16
CA LYS A 88 -0.64 8.25 6.37
C LYS A 88 -1.93 8.35 7.18
N GLU A 89 -3.05 8.69 6.53
CA GLU A 89 -4.35 8.73 7.18
C GLU A 89 -4.77 7.37 7.72
N ALA A 90 -4.50 6.29 6.97
CA ALA A 90 -4.78 4.93 7.44
C ALA A 90 -3.91 4.55 8.66
N ILE A 91 -2.62 4.91 8.66
CA ILE A 91 -1.72 4.68 9.80
C ILE A 91 -2.26 5.34 11.07
N ASP A 92 -2.65 6.60 10.98
CA ASP A 92 -3.16 7.36 12.11
C ASP A 92 -4.52 6.81 12.57
N LYS A 93 -5.43 6.59 11.63
CA LYS A 93 -6.80 6.14 11.90
C LYS A 93 -6.88 4.75 12.53
N TYR A 94 -6.05 3.83 12.07
CA TYR A 94 -6.08 2.43 12.53
C TYR A 94 -5.01 2.12 13.57
N GLU A 95 -4.38 3.15 14.12
CA GLU A 95 -3.37 3.05 15.17
C GLU A 95 -2.23 2.09 14.78
N VAL A 96 -1.77 2.17 13.54
CA VAL A 96 -0.71 1.27 13.04
C VAL A 96 0.61 1.58 13.74
N GLU A 97 1.30 0.52 14.18
CA GLU A 97 2.58 0.61 14.87
C GLU A 97 3.76 0.45 13.90
N ARG A 98 3.65 -0.46 12.92
CA ARG A 98 4.70 -0.68 11.93
C ARG A 98 4.12 -1.13 10.58
N ILE A 99 4.71 -0.64 9.49
CA ILE A 99 4.44 -1.09 8.13
C ILE A 99 5.75 -1.34 7.40
N VAL A 100 5.79 -2.43 6.62
CA VAL A 100 6.77 -2.63 5.56
C VAL A 100 6.03 -3.02 4.29
N ILE A 101 6.27 -2.30 3.20
CA ILE A 101 5.73 -2.59 1.87
C ILE A 101 6.92 -2.75 0.92
N LYS A 102 6.84 -3.76 0.05
CA LYS A 102 7.72 -3.88 -1.10
C LYS A 102 6.86 -4.11 -2.33
N ALA A 103 7.18 -3.43 -3.42
CA ALA A 103 6.51 -3.60 -4.69
C ALA A 103 7.52 -3.74 -5.82
N ILE A 104 7.15 -4.53 -6.82
CA ILE A 104 7.91 -4.72 -8.05
C ILE A 104 6.96 -4.42 -9.21
N GLU A 105 7.35 -3.50 -10.08
CA GLU A 105 6.63 -3.25 -11.33
C GLU A 105 7.46 -3.83 -12.49
N THR A 106 6.92 -4.88 -13.10
CA THR A 106 7.68 -5.70 -14.07
C THR A 106 7.70 -5.11 -15.48
N GLY A 107 6.82 -4.16 -15.80
CA GLY A 107 6.71 -3.53 -17.13
C GLY A 107 7.72 -2.41 -17.39
N ILE A 108 8.05 -1.60 -16.38
CA ILE A 108 8.98 -0.46 -16.39
C ILE A 108 10.25 -0.79 -15.58
N SER A 109 10.29 -1.95 -14.92
CA SER A 109 11.47 -2.46 -14.21
C SER A 109 11.92 -1.53 -13.08
N PHE A 110 11.03 -1.25 -12.13
CA PHE A 110 11.40 -0.56 -10.89
C PHE A 110 10.85 -1.27 -9.66
N GLU A 111 11.49 -1.03 -8.52
CA GLU A 111 11.07 -1.47 -7.21
C GLU A 111 10.73 -0.28 -6.33
N GLU A 112 9.71 -0.44 -5.50
CA GLU A 112 9.35 0.53 -4.48
C GLU A 112 9.38 -0.13 -3.11
N SER A 113 9.72 0.64 -2.09
CA SER A 113 9.56 0.23 -0.71
C SER A 113 9.02 1.36 0.15
N ILE A 114 8.17 0.98 1.09
CA ILE A 114 7.66 1.87 2.12
C ILE A 114 7.96 1.25 3.47
N VAL A 115 8.48 2.06 4.39
CA VAL A 115 8.70 1.67 5.78
C VAL A 115 8.13 2.73 6.71
N TYR A 116 7.38 2.28 7.69
CA TYR A 116 6.91 3.10 8.80
C TYR A 116 7.09 2.33 10.10
N ASP A 117 7.51 3.02 11.15
CA ASP A 117 7.59 2.52 12.50
C ASP A 117 7.33 3.67 13.45
N ARG A 118 6.23 3.60 14.19
CA ARG A 118 5.77 4.66 15.09
C ARG A 118 6.80 5.05 16.15
N LYS A 119 7.64 4.11 16.57
CA LYS A 119 8.64 4.32 17.63
C LYS A 119 9.92 4.97 17.12
N PHE A 120 10.33 4.62 15.90
CA PHE A 120 11.64 5.01 15.35
C PHE A 120 11.58 6.09 14.26
N TYR A 121 10.43 6.24 13.59
CA TYR A 121 10.24 7.19 12.51
C TYR A 121 9.08 8.13 12.81
N ASN A 122 9.28 9.42 12.57
CA ASN A 122 8.23 10.43 12.69
C ASN A 122 7.37 10.55 11.41
N ASP A 123 7.76 9.86 10.33
CA ASP A 123 7.05 9.89 9.06
C ASP A 123 7.28 8.61 8.26
N ILE A 124 6.56 8.47 7.14
CA ILE A 124 6.70 7.35 6.22
C ILE A 124 7.98 7.52 5.38
N SER A 125 8.85 6.51 5.38
CA SER A 125 10.01 6.44 4.49
C SER A 125 9.62 5.74 3.19
N TYR A 126 9.76 6.42 2.06
CA TYR A 126 9.55 5.88 0.72
C TYR A 126 10.86 5.84 -0.06
N GLN A 127 11.11 4.74 -0.77
CA GLN A 127 12.22 4.61 -1.71
C GLN A 127 11.75 3.98 -3.00
N SER A 128 12.31 4.43 -4.12
CA SER A 128 12.14 3.81 -5.43
C SER A 128 13.49 3.67 -6.12
N ARG A 129 13.66 2.60 -6.89
CA ARG A 129 14.87 2.37 -7.69
C ARG A 129 14.53 1.62 -8.97
N GLU A 130 15.27 1.91 -10.03
CA GLU A 130 15.25 1.12 -11.26
C GLU A 130 15.98 -0.22 -11.04
N LEU A 131 15.43 -1.30 -11.59
CA LEU A 131 16.02 -2.65 -11.57
C LEU A 131 17.08 -2.83 -12.66
N TYR A 132 16.83 -2.24 -13.81
CA TYR A 132 17.74 -2.22 -14.94
C TYR A 132 17.93 -0.76 -15.35
N LEU A 133 19.20 -0.35 -15.50
CA LEU A 133 19.51 0.96 -16.06
C LEU A 133 18.99 1.01 -17.49
N ASP A 134 18.19 2.02 -17.80
CA ASP A 134 17.81 2.28 -19.18
C ASP A 134 19.04 2.82 -19.94
N PRO A 135 19.61 2.06 -20.90
CA PRO A 135 20.77 2.52 -21.65
C PRO A 135 20.48 3.79 -22.46
N ALA A 136 19.20 4.13 -22.69
CA ALA A 136 18.79 5.37 -23.33
C ALA A 136 18.61 6.55 -22.36
N ASN A 137 18.86 6.38 -21.05
CA ASN A 137 18.68 7.39 -20.02
C ASN A 137 19.98 7.71 -19.24
N GLU A 138 21.13 7.20 -19.71
CA GLU A 138 22.44 7.43 -19.06
C GLU A 138 22.97 8.87 -19.16
N TYR A 139 22.33 9.77 -19.92
CA TYR A 139 22.83 11.12 -20.15
C TYR A 139 22.59 12.12 -19.00
N LEU A 140 22.02 11.68 -17.87
CA LEU A 140 21.60 12.56 -16.76
C LEU A 140 22.29 12.28 -15.42
N ASN A 141 23.38 11.51 -15.40
CA ASN A 141 24.23 11.35 -14.20
C ASN A 141 25.31 12.42 -14.09
#